data_AF-D7BHE7-F1
#
_entry.id   AF-D7BHE7-F1
#
_cell.length_a   1.000
_cell.length_b   1.000
_cell.length_c   1.000
_cell.angle_alpha   90.00
_cell.angle_beta   90.00
_cell.angle_gamma   90.00
#
_symmetry.space_group_name_H-M   'P 1'
#
loop_
_entity.id
_entity.type
_entity.pdbx_description
1 polymer ?
#
loop_
_entity_poly.entity_id
_entity_poly.type
_entity_poly.pdbx_seq_one_letter_code
_entity_poly.pdbx_strand_id
1 'polypeptide(L)'
;MDLPPELGWAWVSVDGPYNEHLIRDVGRLNLALGVLGLLALWQPGLAAPFALASLAYQLPHNAYHLAHLELIASPLERFAQSAGLLFNVLAALIVVFWCRPFNKGVSRG
;
A
#
# COMPACT_ATOMS: atom_id res chain seq x y z
N MET A 1 -30.30 0.40 -3.00
CA MET A 1 -30.46 -0.58 -1.92
C MET A 1 -29.61 -0.08 -0.79
N ASP A 2 -30.24 0.53 0.21
CA ASP A 2 -29.53 1.16 1.33
C ASP A 2 -29.14 0.05 2.30
N LEU A 3 -27.85 -0.25 2.38
CA LEU A 3 -27.33 -1.20 3.35
C LEU A 3 -27.56 -0.65 4.77
N PRO A 4 -27.82 -1.50 5.77
CA PRO A 4 -27.92 -1.06 7.15
C PRO A 4 -26.66 -0.28 7.57
N PRO A 5 -26.71 0.66 8.53
CA PRO A 5 -25.58 1.53 8.88
C PRO A 5 -24.28 0.77 9.18
N GLU A 6 -24.40 -0.41 9.78
CA GLU A 6 -23.31 -1.37 10.04
C GLU A 6 -22.72 -2.05 8.79
N LEU A 7 -23.44 -2.07 7.66
CA LEU A 7 -22.99 -2.56 6.34
C LEU A 7 -22.76 -1.42 5.33
N GLY A 8 -23.03 -0.16 5.68
CA GLY A 8 -22.78 1.02 4.88
C GLY A 8 -21.44 1.68 5.19
N TRP A 9 -21.04 2.66 4.37
CA TRP A 9 -19.84 3.50 4.58
C TRP A 9 -20.07 4.61 5.61
N ALA A 10 -21.22 4.60 6.31
CA ALA A 10 -21.69 5.70 7.15
C ALA A 10 -20.76 6.00 8.32
N TRP A 11 -20.08 4.97 8.86
CA TRP A 11 -19.10 5.09 9.96
C TRP A 11 -17.81 5.80 9.55
N VAL A 12 -17.50 5.90 8.25
CA VAL A 12 -16.33 6.63 7.73
C VAL A 12 -16.68 8.09 7.41
N SER A 13 -17.93 8.37 7.03
CA SER A 13 -18.37 9.70 6.60
C SER A 13 -18.76 10.67 7.73
N VAL A 14 -18.81 10.21 8.99
CA VAL A 14 -19.29 11.02 10.14
C VAL A 14 -18.46 12.31 10.33
N ASP A 15 -17.15 12.25 10.17
CA ASP A 15 -16.26 13.40 10.43
C ASP A 15 -16.07 14.33 9.20
N GLY A 16 -16.80 14.10 8.11
CA GLY A 16 -16.77 14.92 6.90
C GLY A 16 -15.55 14.71 5.98
N PRO A 17 -15.34 15.60 4.99
CA PRO A 17 -14.33 15.42 3.92
C PRO A 17 -12.88 15.40 4.40
N TYR A 18 -12.59 16.05 5.54
CA TYR A 18 -11.28 16.08 6.18
C TYR A 18 -11.36 15.34 7.52
N ASN A 19 -11.62 14.04 7.43
CA ASN A 19 -11.74 13.16 8.59
C ASN A 19 -10.38 13.05 9.30
N GLU A 20 -10.23 13.69 10.46
CA GLU A 20 -9.00 13.68 11.26
C GLU A 20 -8.62 12.24 11.67
N HIS A 21 -9.60 11.43 12.08
CA HIS A 21 -9.38 10.06 12.48
C HIS A 21 -8.74 9.24 11.35
N LEU A 22 -9.28 9.36 10.13
CA LEU A 22 -8.75 8.72 8.93
C LEU A 22 -7.32 9.18 8.62
N ILE A 23 -7.05 10.48 8.63
CA ILE A 23 -5.71 11.03 8.34
C ILE A 23 -4.69 10.51 9.36
N ARG A 24 -5.05 10.45 10.65
CA ARG A 24 -4.15 9.94 11.70
C ARG A 24 -3.88 8.46 11.53
N ASP A 25 -4.88 7.66 11.16
CA ASP A 25 -4.69 6.22 10.97
C ASP A 25 -3.88 5.89 9.73
N VAL A 26 -4.11 6.60 8.62
CA VAL A 26 -3.23 6.52 7.43
C VAL A 26 -1.81 6.93 7.79
N GLY A 27 -1.62 8.01 8.56
CA GLY A 27 -0.30 8.44 9.03
C GLY A 27 0.40 7.39 9.90
N ARG A 28 -0.31 6.78 10.86
CA ARG A 28 0.22 5.72 11.73
C ARG A 28 0.58 4.45 10.93
N LEU A 29 -0.24 4.07 9.95
CA LEU A 29 0.05 2.93 9.07
C LEU A 29 1.33 3.16 8.25
N ASN A 30 1.47 4.35 7.65
CA ASN A 30 2.69 4.70 6.91
C ASN A 30 3.91 4.73 7.83
N LEU A 31 3.78 5.25 9.05
CA LEU A 31 4.86 5.22 10.04
C LEU A 31 5.27 3.78 10.39
N ALA A 32 4.30 2.89 10.63
CA ALA A 32 4.57 1.49 10.91
C ALA A 32 5.26 0.77 9.73
N LEU A 33 4.82 1.01 8.50
CA LEU A 33 5.49 0.50 7.29
C LEU A 33 6.91 1.07 7.15
N GLY A 34 7.12 2.35 7.46
CA GLY A 34 8.43 2.97 7.46
C GLY A 34 9.39 2.33 8.46
N VAL A 35 8.93 2.07 9.69
CA VAL A 35 9.70 1.34 10.71
C VAL A 35 10.02 -0.07 10.23
N LEU A 36 9.06 -0.80 9.65
CA LEU A 36 9.30 -2.13 9.09
C LEU A 36 10.31 -2.09 7.93
N GLY A 37 10.27 -1.06 7.09
CA GLY A 37 11.25 -0.83 6.02
C GLY A 37 12.66 -0.61 6.58
N LEU A 38 12.82 0.21 7.61
CA LEU A 38 14.11 0.40 8.29
C LEU A 38 14.62 -0.92 8.91
N LEU A 39 13.73 -1.69 9.52
CA LEU A 39 14.07 -3.02 10.05
C LEU A 39 14.47 -3.99 8.93
N ALA A 40 13.85 -3.92 7.75
CA ALA A 40 14.23 -4.73 6.60
C ALA A 40 15.61 -4.38 6.03
N LEU A 41 16.04 -3.12 6.15
CA LEU A 41 17.42 -2.73 5.84
C LEU A 41 18.42 -3.30 6.86
N TRP A 42 18.04 -3.35 8.14
CA TRP A 42 18.89 -3.90 9.22
C TRP A 42 18.92 -5.44 9.24
N GLN A 43 17.81 -6.09 8.87
CA GLN A 43 17.61 -7.54 8.88
C GLN A 43 17.05 -7.97 7.53
N PRO A 44 17.91 -8.37 6.56
CA PRO A 44 17.49 -8.69 5.20
C PRO A 44 16.38 -9.75 5.09
N GLY A 45 16.22 -10.62 6.09
CA GLY A 45 15.13 -11.58 6.17
C GLY A 45 13.73 -10.95 6.26
N LEU A 46 13.62 -9.67 6.63
CA LEU A 46 12.35 -8.93 6.68
C LEU A 46 12.00 -8.23 5.35
N ALA A 47 12.87 -8.27 4.33
CA ALA A 47 12.62 -7.60 3.05
C ALA A 47 11.37 -8.13 2.34
N ALA A 48 11.19 -9.45 2.26
CA ALA A 48 10.00 -10.04 1.64
C ALA A 48 8.70 -9.76 2.45
N PRO A 49 8.66 -9.92 3.79
CA PRO A 49 7.52 -9.47 4.60
C PRO A 49 7.18 -7.98 4.43
N PHE A 50 8.18 -7.09 4.47
CA PHE A 50 7.99 -5.66 4.23
C PHE A 50 7.38 -5.39 2.85
N ALA A 51 7.90 -6.03 1.81
CA ALA A 51 7.41 -5.85 0.45
C ALA A 51 5.98 -6.38 0.26
N LEU A 52 5.62 -7.51 0.88
CA LEU A 52 4.25 -8.03 0.86
C LEU A 52 3.27 -7.09 1.60
N ALA A 53 3.65 -6.61 2.79
CA ALA A 53 2.84 -5.64 3.53
C ALA A 53 2.67 -4.33 2.74
N SER A 54 3.73 -3.88 2.08
CA SER A 54 3.72 -2.71 1.20
C SER A 54 2.78 -2.90 0.01
N LEU A 55 2.77 -4.08 -0.63
CA LEU A 55 1.83 -4.39 -1.72
C LEU A 55 0.38 -4.38 -1.24
N ALA A 56 0.10 -4.96 -0.07
CA ALA A 56 -1.24 -4.98 0.51
C ALA A 56 -1.79 -3.56 0.75
N TYR A 57 -0.92 -2.63 1.16
CA TYR A 57 -1.28 -1.22 1.34
C TYR A 57 -1.43 -0.46 0.00
N GLN A 58 -0.49 -0.66 -0.92
CA GLN A 58 -0.39 0.18 -2.12
C GLN A 58 -1.32 -0.24 -3.25
N LEU A 59 -1.64 -1.55 -3.40
CA LEU A 59 -2.47 -2.02 -4.50
C LEU A 59 -3.87 -1.39 -4.50
N PRO A 60 -4.62 -1.37 -3.38
CA PRO A 60 -5.93 -0.70 -3.34
C PRO A 60 -5.83 0.79 -3.62
N HIS A 61 -4.81 1.46 -3.07
CA HIS A 61 -4.59 2.89 -3.26
C HIS A 61 -4.27 3.24 -4.72
N ASN A 62 -3.36 2.49 -5.35
CA ASN A 62 -3.02 2.64 -6.76
C ASN A 62 -4.24 2.36 -7.65
N ALA A 63 -5.02 1.31 -7.37
CA ALA A 63 -6.24 1.00 -8.11
C ALA A 63 -7.26 2.16 -8.02
N TYR A 64 -7.45 2.74 -6.84
CA TYR A 64 -8.30 3.92 -6.67
C TYR A 64 -7.84 5.09 -7.54
N HIS A 65 -6.56 5.45 -7.48
CA HIS A 65 -6.03 6.59 -8.25
C HIS A 65 -6.08 6.38 -9.77
N LEU A 66 -5.88 5.14 -10.23
CA LEU A 66 -6.04 4.81 -11.66
C LEU A 66 -7.50 4.86 -12.11
N ALA A 67 -8.44 4.51 -11.23
CA ALA A 67 -9.88 4.57 -11.52
C ALA A 67 -10.46 6.00 -11.46
N HIS A 68 -9.74 6.95 -10.85
CA HIS A 68 -10.22 8.32 -10.61
C HIS A 68 -9.29 9.41 -11.19
N LEU A 69 -8.64 9.13 -12.33
CA LEU A 69 -7.73 10.09 -12.96
C LEU A 69 -8.44 11.38 -13.37
N GLU A 70 -9.74 11.31 -13.66
CA GLU A 70 -10.60 12.45 -14.02
C GLU A 70 -10.62 13.56 -12.96
N LEU A 71 -10.32 13.25 -11.71
CA LEU A 71 -10.25 14.23 -10.61
C LEU A 71 -9.07 15.20 -10.73
N ILE A 72 -8.08 14.91 -11.57
CA ILE A 72 -6.84 15.70 -11.69
C ILE A 72 -6.87 16.47 -13.01
N ALA A 73 -6.93 17.79 -13.00
CA ALA A 73 -7.06 18.54 -14.26
C ALA A 73 -5.82 18.43 -15.16
N SER A 74 -4.61 18.48 -14.59
CA SER A 74 -3.37 18.53 -15.36
C SER A 74 -2.93 17.15 -15.88
N PRO A 75 -2.68 17.00 -17.20
CA PRO A 75 -2.12 15.75 -17.75
C PRO A 75 -0.76 15.38 -17.15
N LEU A 76 0.07 16.38 -16.84
CA LEU A 76 1.38 16.17 -16.24
C LEU A 76 1.23 15.62 -14.82
N GLU A 77 0.29 16.13 -14.04
CA GLU A 77 0.02 15.65 -12.67
C GLU A 77 -0.55 14.24 -12.68
N ARG A 78 -1.47 13.92 -13.62
CA ARG A 78 -1.97 12.55 -13.81
C ARG A 78 -0.84 11.57 -14.08
N PHE A 79 0.08 11.94 -14.98
CA PHE A 79 1.24 11.11 -15.30
C PHE A 79 2.16 10.95 -14.09
N ALA A 80 2.53 12.05 -13.43
CA ALA A 80 3.43 12.02 -12.28
C ALA A 80 2.85 11.19 -11.13
N GLN A 81 1.56 11.35 -10.81
CA GLN A 81 0.87 10.53 -9.83
C GLN A 81 0.90 9.05 -10.20
N SER A 82 0.45 8.71 -11.42
CA SER A 82 0.37 7.31 -11.85
C SER A 82 1.74 6.64 -11.89
N ALA A 83 2.75 7.34 -12.40
CA ALA A 83 4.12 6.84 -12.44
C ALA A 83 4.69 6.64 -11.02
N GLY A 84 4.49 7.59 -10.11
CA GLY A 84 4.94 7.49 -8.72
C GLY A 84 4.27 6.33 -7.97
N LEU A 85 2.96 6.16 -8.12
CA LEU A 85 2.23 5.07 -7.47
C LEU A 85 2.62 3.70 -8.05
N LEU A 86 2.72 3.57 -9.38
CA LEU A 86 3.19 2.34 -10.03
C LEU A 86 4.63 2.00 -9.65
N PHE A 87 5.51 3.00 -9.52
CA PHE A 87 6.89 2.77 -9.11
C PHE A 87 6.97 2.05 -7.76
N ASN A 88 6.18 2.48 -6.78
CA ASN A 88 6.19 1.86 -5.45
C ASN A 88 5.70 0.39 -5.50
N VAL A 89 4.67 0.10 -6.31
CA VAL A 89 4.16 -1.27 -6.52
C VAL A 89 5.23 -2.14 -7.19
N LEU A 90 5.86 -1.63 -8.26
CA LEU A 90 6.90 -2.35 -8.99
C LEU A 90 8.13 -2.62 -8.11
N ALA A 91 8.56 -1.64 -7.32
CA ALA A 91 9.66 -1.82 -6.38
C ALA A 91 9.37 -2.93 -5.37
N ALA A 92 8.16 -2.95 -4.80
CA ALA A 92 7.77 -4.00 -3.86
C ALA A 92 7.66 -5.38 -4.55
N LEU A 93 7.13 -5.46 -5.77
CA LEU A 93 7.13 -6.71 -6.55
C LEU A 93 8.56 -7.21 -6.79
N ILE A 94 9.48 -6.35 -7.20
CA ILE A 94 10.89 -6.69 -7.39
C ILE A 94 11.47 -7.27 -6.10
N VAL A 95 11.27 -6.61 -4.94
CA VAL A 95 11.77 -7.12 -3.67
C VAL A 95 11.16 -8.49 -3.32
N VAL A 96 9.85 -8.71 -3.54
CA VAL A 96 9.24 -10.03 -3.31
C VAL A 96 9.88 -11.12 -4.18
N PHE A 97 10.13 -10.85 -5.47
CA PHE A 97 10.70 -11.85 -6.37
C PHE A 97 12.22 -12.02 -6.23
N TRP A 98 12.93 -10.97 -5.83
CA TRP A 98 14.37 -10.97 -5.63
C TRP A 98 14.77 -11.54 -4.27
N CYS A 99 14.03 -11.19 -3.20
CA CYS A 99 14.27 -11.65 -1.84
C CYS A 99 13.50 -12.94 -1.49
N ARG A 100 13.12 -13.75 -2.49
CA ARG A 100 12.57 -15.10 -2.29
C ARG A 100 13.71 -16.13 -2.22
N PRO A 101 14.13 -16.60 -1.04
CA PRO A 101 14.92 -17.83 -0.94
C PRO A 101 13.98 -18.99 -0.64
N PHE A 102 13.47 -19.76 -1.61
CA PHE A 102 13.02 -21.15 -1.39
C PHE A 102 12.77 -21.91 -2.71
N ASN A 103 13.86 -22.38 -3.33
CA ASN A 103 13.97 -23.80 -3.66
C ASN A 103 15.46 -24.21 -3.69
N LYS A 104 16.08 -24.30 -2.52
CA LYS A 104 17.31 -25.08 -2.34
C LYS A 104 17.08 -26.09 -1.21
N GLY A 105 16.63 -27.28 -1.60
CA GLY A 105 16.92 -28.54 -0.92
C GLY A 105 16.22 -28.80 0.40
N VAL A 106 15.00 -29.34 0.35
CA VAL A 106 14.69 -30.49 1.22
C VAL A 106 15.47 -31.67 0.66
N SER A 107 16.73 -31.78 1.08
CA SER A 107 17.50 -33.02 0.99
C SER A 107 18.44 -33.06 2.20
N ARG A 108 17.93 -33.51 3.34
CA ARG A 108 18.77 -34.00 4.43
C ARG A 108 18.03 -35.13 5.15
N GLY A 109 18.61 -36.33 5.07
CA GLY A 109 18.24 -37.51 5.85
C GLY A 109 17.54 -38.56 5.04
#